data_AF-A0A939UG61-F1
#
_entry.id   AF-A0A939UG61-F1
#
_cell.length_a   1.000
_cell.length_b   1.000
_cell.length_c   1.000
_cell.angle_alpha   90.00
_cell.angle_beta   90.00
_cell.angle_gamma   90.00
#
_symmetry.space_group_name_H-M   'P 1'
#
loop_
_entity.id
_entity.type
_entity.pdbx_description
1 polymer ?
#
loop_
_entity_poly.entity_id
_entity_poly.type
_entity_poly.pdbx_seq_one_letter_code
_entity_poly.pdbx_strand_id
1 'polypeptide(L)'
;PQVDATCTEDGLTQGTYCSTCGEWLVPQETIPALGHAYGDWSTTPATCTQDGERTRVCSRCEAVDREVLYASGHDYVDGYCSVCGERKPTEGLNYYSFGTTCIVSSYSGSDENVYIPATYEGIPVMGVRSNAFLNNTTIKSIEFDPTCEKFWYISDYAFYGCSNLTSITIPAVTEIGESAFEMCTGLTSVTFPSDGSLKTIGKDAFRNCFLLTTLVIPDSVTSIGAGAFFGLGSLTSLTMPFVGAKANVASDEAKYPLGYIFGINKYTGATKVMQSYRREDGNWISAEYYIPTSLTTIILTNCTTIGNYAFTGCTMLTTVTIPAEVTVIYDRAFYDCSGLTDIYFLGTRAQWEDVEKYGSWDQYTGSYTVHCSDDQ
;
A
#
# COMPACT_ATOMS: atom_id res chain seq x y z
N PRO A 1 -1.44 74.97 -0.60
CA PRO A 1 -2.70 74.43 -0.05
C PRO A 1 -2.36 73.41 1.02
N GLN A 2 -3.21 73.25 2.05
CA GLN A 2 -3.01 72.22 3.06
C GLN A 2 -2.93 70.83 2.41
N VAL A 3 -2.01 70.01 2.90
CA VAL A 3 -1.87 68.59 2.56
C VAL A 3 -1.83 67.84 3.87
N ASP A 4 -2.76 66.91 4.09
CA ASP A 4 -2.76 66.12 5.32
C ASP A 4 -1.60 65.12 5.30
N ALA A 5 -0.96 64.93 6.46
CA ALA A 5 0.11 63.95 6.61
C ALA A 5 -0.46 62.52 6.47
N THR A 6 0.31 61.65 5.81
CA THR A 6 -0.03 60.23 5.68
C THR A 6 0.82 59.39 6.64
N CYS A 7 0.73 58.06 6.57
CA CYS A 7 1.57 57.19 7.39
C CYS A 7 3.06 57.25 7.02
N THR A 8 3.41 57.57 5.76
CA THR A 8 4.79 57.56 5.25
C THR A 8 5.29 58.90 4.77
N GLU A 9 4.38 59.79 4.37
CA GLU A 9 4.72 61.13 3.84
C GLU A 9 4.26 62.22 4.80
N ASP A 10 5.13 63.21 4.99
CA ASP A 10 4.83 64.44 5.71
C ASP A 10 3.72 65.24 5.00
N GLY A 11 2.88 65.93 5.76
CA GLY A 11 1.89 66.90 5.28
C GLY A 11 2.42 68.33 5.29
N LEU A 12 1.57 69.27 4.90
CA LEU A 12 1.85 70.71 4.91
C LEU A 12 0.68 71.50 5.48
N THR A 13 0.97 72.45 6.37
CA THR A 13 -0.06 73.40 6.86
C THR A 13 -0.58 74.31 5.74
N GLN A 14 -1.76 74.91 5.92
CA GLN A 14 -2.29 75.87 4.94
C GLN A 14 -1.42 77.15 4.91
N GLY A 15 -0.71 77.37 3.81
CA GLY A 15 0.02 78.62 3.55
C GLY A 15 -0.76 79.59 2.68
N THR A 16 -0.30 80.84 2.62
CA THR A 16 -0.87 81.89 1.76
C THR A 16 0.19 82.43 0.82
N TYR A 17 0.01 82.21 -0.49
CA TYR A 17 0.96 82.59 -1.54
C TYR A 17 0.41 83.75 -2.38
N CYS A 18 1.23 84.76 -2.64
CA CYS A 18 0.86 85.87 -3.51
C CYS A 18 1.33 85.60 -4.94
N SER A 19 0.42 85.23 -5.83
CA SER A 19 0.74 84.94 -7.25
C SER A 19 1.21 86.17 -8.04
N THR A 20 1.01 87.38 -7.51
CA THR A 20 1.43 88.63 -8.16
C THR A 20 2.88 88.99 -7.86
N CYS A 21 3.37 88.76 -6.64
CA CYS A 21 4.76 89.08 -6.27
C CYS A 21 5.66 87.85 -6.08
N GLY A 22 5.10 86.64 -6.13
CA GLY A 22 5.86 85.38 -6.09
C GLY A 22 6.28 84.92 -4.70
N GLU A 23 5.89 85.63 -3.64
CA GLU A 23 6.32 85.39 -2.26
C GLU A 23 5.23 84.75 -1.40
N TRP A 24 5.66 83.98 -0.39
CA TRP A 24 4.78 83.42 0.64
C TRP A 24 4.51 84.47 1.72
N LEU A 25 3.23 84.85 1.88
CA LEU A 25 2.78 85.78 2.92
C LEU A 25 2.64 85.07 4.28
N VAL A 26 2.28 83.79 4.25
CA VAL A 26 2.36 82.86 5.38
C VAL A 26 3.00 81.58 4.85
N PRO A 27 4.22 81.22 5.30
CA PRO A 27 4.91 80.03 4.82
C PRO A 27 4.17 78.76 5.25
N GLN A 28 4.29 77.70 4.46
CA GLN A 28 3.84 76.37 4.87
C GLN A 28 4.87 75.75 5.80
N GLU A 29 4.40 75.07 6.84
CA GLU A 29 5.21 74.27 7.74
C GLU A 29 4.95 72.78 7.51
N THR A 30 5.98 71.96 7.69
CA THR A 30 5.91 70.51 7.55
C THR A 30 5.16 69.89 8.73
N ILE A 31 4.18 69.05 8.44
CA ILE A 31 3.50 68.21 9.42
C ILE A 31 4.13 66.82 9.34
N PRO A 32 4.83 66.31 10.36
CA PRO A 32 5.48 65.01 10.28
C PRO A 32 4.50 63.88 9.93
N ALA A 33 4.98 62.90 9.17
CA ALA A 33 4.24 61.68 8.86
C ALA A 33 3.71 61.04 10.14
N LEU A 34 2.48 60.52 10.07
CA LEU A 34 1.76 60.01 11.23
C LEU A 34 2.38 58.72 11.81
N GLY A 35 3.20 58.04 11.01
CA GLY A 35 3.64 56.68 11.27
C GLY A 35 2.49 55.66 11.19
N HIS A 36 2.85 54.38 11.15
CA HIS A 36 1.87 53.31 11.14
C HIS A 36 1.27 53.09 12.54
N ALA A 37 -0.06 52.93 12.59
CA ALA A 37 -0.79 52.49 13.77
C ALA A 37 -1.21 51.02 13.59
N TYR A 38 -0.22 50.13 13.67
CA TYR A 38 -0.44 48.69 13.58
C TYR A 38 -1.22 48.17 14.80
N GLY A 39 -2.19 47.31 14.53
CA GLY A 39 -2.91 46.57 15.56
C GLY A 39 -2.17 45.32 16.05
N ASP A 40 -2.91 44.42 16.67
CA ASP A 40 -2.39 43.14 17.15
C ASP A 40 -1.94 42.23 16.01
N TRP A 41 -1.01 41.34 16.32
CA TRP A 41 -0.54 40.32 15.40
C TRP A 41 -1.58 39.20 15.24
N SER A 42 -1.93 38.89 13.98
CA SER A 42 -2.54 37.63 13.60
C SER A 42 -1.43 36.63 13.30
N THR A 43 -1.37 35.53 14.05
CA THR A 43 -0.25 34.57 13.99
C THR A 43 -0.70 33.19 13.51
N THR A 44 -0.02 32.69 12.50
CA THR A 44 0.04 31.27 12.14
C THR A 44 1.37 30.74 12.69
N PRO A 45 1.37 29.88 13.73
CA PRO A 45 2.61 29.40 14.34
C PRO A 45 3.42 28.53 13.36
N ALA A 46 4.75 28.52 13.54
CA ALA A 46 5.62 27.59 12.83
C ALA A 46 5.47 26.16 13.39
N THR A 47 5.76 25.16 12.55
CA THR A 47 5.86 23.76 12.96
C THR A 47 7.33 23.31 12.95
N CYS A 48 7.61 22.02 13.15
CA CYS A 48 8.97 21.49 13.01
C CYS A 48 9.50 21.58 11.58
N THR A 49 8.61 21.61 10.58
CA THR A 49 8.95 21.45 9.16
C THR A 49 8.40 22.56 8.27
N GLN A 50 7.46 23.37 8.77
CA GLN A 50 6.85 24.47 8.03
C GLN A 50 7.04 25.80 8.77
N ASP A 51 7.50 26.81 8.03
CA ASP A 51 7.56 28.17 8.53
C ASP A 51 6.15 28.68 8.85
N GLY A 52 6.02 29.33 10.00
CA GLY A 52 4.85 30.11 10.36
C GLY A 52 4.99 31.55 9.90
N GLU A 53 3.98 32.34 10.20
CA GLU A 53 3.94 33.75 9.87
C GLU A 53 3.08 34.51 10.86
N ARG A 54 3.48 35.75 11.16
CA ARG A 54 2.58 36.71 11.80
C ARG A 54 2.44 37.95 10.93
N THR A 55 1.21 38.48 10.86
CA THR A 55 0.87 39.72 10.15
C THR A 55 0.11 40.68 11.05
N ARG A 56 0.30 41.98 10.85
CA ARG A 56 -0.51 43.04 11.49
C ARG A 56 -0.80 44.14 10.49
N VAL A 57 -1.98 44.74 10.62
CA VAL A 57 -2.48 45.73 9.65
C VAL A 57 -2.55 47.10 10.31
N CYS A 58 -2.09 48.12 9.58
CA CYS A 58 -2.20 49.50 10.01
C CYS A 58 -3.64 49.98 9.87
N SER A 59 -4.24 50.42 10.98
CA SER A 59 -5.62 50.94 11.01
C SER A 59 -5.84 52.23 10.21
N ARG A 60 -4.77 52.93 9.82
CA ARG A 60 -4.83 54.22 9.12
C ARG A 60 -4.69 54.11 7.60
N CYS A 61 -3.92 53.15 7.11
CA CYS A 61 -3.54 53.07 5.69
C CYS A 61 -3.51 51.64 5.15
N GLU A 62 -3.98 50.66 5.92
CA GLU A 62 -4.05 49.24 5.54
C GLU A 62 -2.71 48.58 5.18
N ALA A 63 -1.59 49.25 5.42
CA ALA A 63 -0.26 48.67 5.27
C ALA A 63 -0.16 47.41 6.13
N VAL A 64 0.43 46.35 5.56
CA VAL A 64 0.62 45.06 6.23
C VAL A 64 2.09 44.92 6.60
N ASP A 65 2.33 44.73 7.88
CA ASP A 65 3.62 44.31 8.41
C ASP A 65 3.61 42.80 8.61
N ARG A 66 4.69 42.13 8.21
CA ARG A 66 4.76 40.66 8.05
C ARG A 66 6.11 40.16 8.53
N GLU A 67 6.08 39.13 9.37
CA GLU A 67 7.28 38.46 9.86
C GLU A 67 7.15 36.93 9.71
N VAL A 68 8.21 36.31 9.19
CA VAL A 68 8.32 34.85 9.06
C VAL A 68 8.78 34.26 10.40
N LEU A 69 8.11 33.20 10.84
CA LEU A 69 8.50 32.40 12.00
C LEU A 69 9.15 31.12 11.46
N TYR A 70 10.47 31.00 11.56
CA TYR A 70 11.17 29.85 10.98
C TYR A 70 10.81 28.53 11.68
N ALA A 71 10.72 27.46 10.89
CA ALA A 71 10.51 26.10 11.39
C ALA A 71 11.54 25.72 12.46
N SER A 72 11.08 25.05 13.53
CA SER A 72 11.95 24.74 14.67
C SER A 72 12.95 23.62 14.37
N GLY A 73 12.73 22.84 13.31
CA GLY A 73 13.39 21.56 13.12
C GLY A 73 12.95 20.51 14.14
N HIS A 74 13.58 19.33 14.07
CA HIS A 74 13.37 18.26 15.03
C HIS A 74 14.54 18.16 16.02
N ASP A 75 14.22 18.20 17.31
CA ASP A 75 15.11 17.83 18.40
C ASP A 75 14.63 16.51 19.00
N TYR A 76 15.37 15.42 18.75
CA TYR A 76 14.96 14.07 19.13
C TYR A 76 15.51 13.68 20.50
N VAL A 77 14.60 13.41 21.44
CA VAL A 77 14.89 12.91 22.79
C VAL A 77 14.25 11.52 22.92
N ASP A 78 15.04 10.52 23.31
CA ASP A 78 14.59 9.12 23.44
C ASP A 78 13.89 8.56 22.18
N GLY A 79 14.31 9.03 21.00
CA GLY A 79 13.77 8.58 19.71
C GLY A 79 12.51 9.31 19.23
N TYR A 80 12.04 10.34 19.94
CA TYR A 80 10.87 11.14 19.57
C TYR A 80 11.20 12.63 19.57
N CYS A 81 10.58 13.39 18.66
CA CYS A 81 10.76 14.83 18.61
C CYS A 81 10.09 15.49 19.82
N SER A 82 10.85 16.29 20.58
CA SER A 82 10.37 16.97 21.78
C SER A 82 9.28 18.02 21.52
N VAL A 83 9.12 18.42 20.25
CA VAL A 83 8.18 19.47 19.82
C VAL A 83 6.90 18.87 19.21
N CYS A 84 7.01 18.02 18.19
CA CYS A 84 5.85 17.45 17.50
C CYS A 84 5.50 16.00 17.90
N GLY A 85 6.37 15.31 18.64
CA GLY A 85 6.16 13.92 19.01
C GLY A 85 6.43 12.89 17.90
N GLU A 86 6.85 13.32 16.71
CA GLU A 86 7.22 12.39 15.63
C GLU A 86 8.39 11.51 16.03
N ARG A 87 8.30 10.22 15.70
CA ARG A 87 9.39 9.28 15.94
C ARG A 87 10.53 9.50 14.94
N LYS A 88 11.77 9.42 15.43
CA LYS A 88 12.99 9.56 14.61
C LYS A 88 13.03 8.49 13.52
N PRO A 89 13.16 8.86 12.23
CA PRO A 89 13.38 7.92 11.15
C PRO A 89 14.69 7.13 11.35
N THR A 90 14.74 5.88 10.88
CA THR A 90 15.98 5.10 10.94
C THR A 90 17.08 5.75 10.09
N GLU A 91 18.30 5.77 10.63
CA GLU A 91 19.45 6.34 9.93
C GLU A 91 19.80 5.53 8.67
N GLY A 92 20.22 6.22 7.62
CA GLY A 92 20.53 5.59 6.33
C GLY A 92 19.32 5.38 5.41
N LEU A 93 18.12 5.76 5.82
CA LEU A 93 16.99 5.96 4.88
C LEU A 93 17.25 7.19 4.01
N ASN A 94 17.24 6.98 2.70
CA ASN A 94 17.33 8.04 1.71
C ASN A 94 15.98 8.23 1.04
N TYR A 95 15.66 9.48 0.74
CA TYR A 95 14.36 9.89 0.23
C TYR A 95 14.50 10.63 -1.09
N TYR A 96 13.54 10.42 -1.99
CA TYR A 96 13.40 11.18 -3.22
C TYR A 96 12.06 11.94 -3.18
N SER A 97 12.16 13.27 -3.10
CA SER A 97 10.99 14.16 -3.08
C SER A 97 10.67 14.67 -4.48
N PHE A 98 9.39 14.66 -4.85
CA PHE A 98 8.87 15.19 -6.11
C PHE A 98 7.52 15.86 -5.88
N GLY A 99 7.49 17.20 -5.96
CA GLY A 99 6.29 17.97 -5.66
C GLY A 99 5.88 17.84 -4.19
N THR A 100 4.66 17.37 -3.94
CA THR A 100 4.07 17.24 -2.60
C THR A 100 4.24 15.84 -2.00
N THR A 101 5.15 15.02 -2.53
CA THR A 101 5.33 13.63 -2.10
C THR A 101 6.80 13.24 -2.02
N CYS A 102 7.08 12.34 -1.09
CA CYS A 102 8.35 11.72 -0.83
C CYS A 102 8.23 10.19 -0.98
N ILE A 103 9.29 9.52 -1.43
CA ILE A 103 9.40 8.05 -1.44
C ILE A 103 10.74 7.62 -0.87
N VAL A 104 10.77 6.47 -0.19
CA VAL A 104 12.02 5.84 0.23
C VAL A 104 12.76 5.36 -1.03
N SER A 105 13.90 5.97 -1.33
CA SER A 105 14.66 5.72 -2.56
C SER A 105 15.73 4.65 -2.39
N SER A 106 16.33 4.56 -1.21
CA SER A 106 17.34 3.55 -0.86
C SER A 106 17.60 3.50 0.64
N TYR A 107 18.03 2.34 1.14
CA TYR A 107 18.49 2.16 2.50
C TYR A 107 19.96 1.74 2.53
N SER A 108 20.80 2.53 3.18
CA SER A 108 22.24 2.30 3.35
C SER A 108 22.65 2.15 4.82
N GLY A 109 21.67 2.05 5.73
CA GLY A 109 21.91 1.86 7.15
C GLY A 109 22.25 0.41 7.52
N SER A 110 22.55 0.21 8.80
CA SER A 110 22.92 -1.09 9.38
C SER A 110 21.99 -1.55 10.49
N ASP A 111 20.89 -0.83 10.75
CA ASP A 111 19.89 -1.21 11.73
C ASP A 111 19.13 -2.46 11.25
N GLU A 112 18.86 -3.36 12.21
CA GLU A 112 18.06 -4.56 11.97
C GLU A 112 16.55 -4.25 11.95
N ASN A 113 16.13 -3.14 12.57
CA ASN A 113 14.74 -2.70 12.63
C ASN A 113 14.63 -1.31 12.01
N VAL A 114 13.93 -1.20 10.89
CA VAL A 114 13.80 0.05 10.14
C VAL A 114 12.44 0.67 10.41
N TYR A 115 12.41 1.93 10.83
CA TYR A 115 11.21 2.74 10.95
C TYR A 115 11.13 3.74 9.80
N ILE A 116 10.08 3.64 9.00
CA ILE A 116 9.74 4.57 7.92
C ILE A 116 8.63 5.51 8.43
N PRO A 117 8.88 6.83 8.54
CA PRO A 117 7.94 7.82 9.08
C PRO A 117 6.80 8.15 8.11
N ALA A 118 5.73 8.77 8.62
CA ALA A 118 4.64 9.30 7.79
C ALA A 118 5.05 10.47 6.90
N THR A 119 6.00 11.28 7.39
CA THR A 119 6.53 12.44 6.67
C THR A 119 8.04 12.47 6.73
N TYR A 120 8.66 13.01 5.69
CA TYR A 120 10.06 13.40 5.68
C TYR A 120 10.14 14.88 5.33
N GLU A 121 10.69 15.69 6.24
CA GLU A 121 10.75 17.17 6.10
C GLU A 121 9.36 17.80 5.83
N GLY A 122 8.32 17.25 6.47
CA GLY A 122 6.92 17.71 6.30
C GLY A 122 6.25 17.23 5.01
N ILE A 123 6.94 16.46 4.18
CA ILE A 123 6.40 15.90 2.94
C ILE A 123 5.94 14.45 3.19
N PRO A 124 4.70 14.08 2.85
CA PRO A 124 4.19 12.71 3.01
C PRO A 124 5.06 11.65 2.31
N VAL A 125 5.42 10.59 3.03
CA VAL A 125 6.15 9.42 2.50
C VAL A 125 5.14 8.42 1.95
N MET A 126 5.05 8.31 0.62
CA MET A 126 3.96 7.59 -0.07
C MET A 126 4.40 6.29 -0.74
N GLY A 127 5.64 5.82 -0.56
CA GLY A 127 6.09 4.63 -1.27
C GLY A 127 7.48 4.15 -0.91
N VAL A 128 7.75 2.91 -1.31
CA VAL A 128 9.08 2.33 -1.35
C VAL A 128 9.44 2.09 -2.81
N ARG A 129 10.49 2.78 -3.27
CA ARG A 129 10.93 2.73 -4.67
C ARG A 129 11.55 1.37 -5.00
N SER A 130 11.61 1.07 -6.30
CA SER A 130 12.29 -0.11 -6.79
C SER A 130 13.73 -0.18 -6.30
N ASN A 131 14.12 -1.38 -5.85
CA ASN A 131 15.45 -1.68 -5.32
C ASN A 131 15.84 -0.93 -4.03
N ALA A 132 14.91 -0.27 -3.33
CA ALA A 132 15.26 0.56 -2.17
C ALA A 132 16.00 -0.23 -1.07
N PHE A 133 15.65 -1.50 -0.86
CA PHE A 133 16.29 -2.41 0.09
C PHE A 133 16.93 -3.63 -0.60
N LEU A 134 17.31 -3.50 -1.88
CA LEU A 134 17.82 -4.61 -2.69
C LEU A 134 18.99 -5.34 -2.00
N ASN A 135 18.85 -6.65 -1.84
CA ASN A 135 19.79 -7.58 -1.20
C ASN A 135 20.20 -7.16 0.22
N ASN A 136 19.34 -6.45 0.96
CA ASN A 136 19.66 -6.08 2.33
C ASN A 136 19.54 -7.30 3.27
N THR A 137 20.69 -7.83 3.67
CA THR A 137 20.77 -8.98 4.57
C THR A 137 20.86 -8.58 6.05
N THR A 138 20.63 -7.33 6.41
CA THR A 138 20.70 -6.84 7.79
C THR A 138 19.32 -6.68 8.41
N ILE A 139 18.36 -6.15 7.66
CA ILE A 139 17.02 -5.90 8.17
C ILE A 139 16.30 -7.20 8.54
N LYS A 140 15.64 -7.17 9.70
CA LYS A 140 14.79 -8.25 10.24
C LYS A 140 13.33 -7.84 10.32
N SER A 141 13.08 -6.54 10.46
CA SER A 141 11.74 -5.96 10.46
C SER A 141 11.73 -4.55 9.85
N ILE A 142 10.57 -4.20 9.31
CA ILE A 142 10.28 -2.85 8.85
C ILE A 142 8.94 -2.45 9.46
N GLU A 143 8.94 -1.29 10.11
CA GLU A 143 7.77 -0.64 10.65
C GLU A 143 7.48 0.61 9.81
N PHE A 144 6.28 0.67 9.26
CA PHE A 144 5.74 1.86 8.61
C PHE A 144 4.90 2.60 9.64
N ASP A 145 5.07 3.92 9.72
CA ASP A 145 4.24 4.76 10.57
C ASP A 145 2.75 4.53 10.23
N PRO A 146 1.90 4.19 11.22
CA PRO A 146 0.49 3.88 10.98
C PRO A 146 -0.32 5.10 10.52
N THR A 147 0.24 6.31 10.68
CA THR A 147 -0.39 7.56 10.24
C THR A 147 -0.02 7.96 8.82
N CYS A 148 0.86 7.21 8.13
CA CYS A 148 1.12 7.41 6.70
C CYS A 148 -0.21 7.50 5.95
N GLU A 149 -0.43 8.59 5.22
CA GLU A 149 -1.51 8.61 4.24
C GLU A 149 -1.28 7.44 3.27
N LYS A 150 -2.36 6.86 2.76
CA LYS A 150 -2.38 5.68 1.88
C LYS A 150 -1.13 5.60 0.99
N PHE A 151 -0.18 4.73 1.34
CA PHE A 151 0.98 4.45 0.50
C PHE A 151 0.49 4.08 -0.91
N TRP A 152 1.12 4.63 -1.93
CA TRP A 152 0.73 4.32 -3.30
C TRP A 152 1.24 2.94 -3.73
N TYR A 153 2.48 2.59 -3.37
CA TYR A 153 3.09 1.35 -3.85
C TYR A 153 4.27 0.88 -3.00
N ILE A 154 4.44 -0.44 -3.00
CA ILE A 154 5.74 -1.09 -2.86
C ILE A 154 6.17 -1.49 -4.27
N SER A 155 7.15 -0.80 -4.85
CA SER A 155 7.54 -1.01 -6.24
C SER A 155 8.29 -2.32 -6.47
N ASP A 156 8.55 -2.62 -7.75
CA ASP A 156 9.28 -3.79 -8.19
C ASP A 156 10.64 -3.92 -7.49
N TYR A 157 11.00 -5.12 -7.05
CA TYR A 157 12.26 -5.42 -6.37
C TYR A 157 12.56 -4.61 -5.10
N ALA A 158 11.57 -3.91 -4.51
CA ALA A 158 11.77 -3.02 -3.36
C ALA A 158 12.53 -3.69 -2.19
N PHE A 159 12.21 -4.94 -1.89
CA PHE A 159 12.82 -5.76 -0.83
C PHE A 159 13.43 -7.05 -1.38
N TYR A 160 13.74 -7.11 -2.68
CA TYR A 160 14.33 -8.30 -3.29
C TYR A 160 15.57 -8.74 -2.51
N GLY A 161 15.67 -10.02 -2.16
CA GLY A 161 16.84 -10.59 -1.50
C GLY A 161 17.04 -10.13 -0.05
N CYS A 162 16.02 -9.55 0.61
CA CYS A 162 16.07 -9.24 2.04
C CYS A 162 15.99 -10.53 2.89
N SER A 163 17.03 -11.35 2.84
CA SER A 163 17.00 -12.74 3.32
C SER A 163 16.82 -12.90 4.83
N ASN A 164 17.10 -11.86 5.62
CA ASN A 164 16.92 -11.85 7.06
C ASN A 164 15.60 -11.20 7.52
N LEU A 165 14.79 -10.64 6.60
CA LEU A 165 13.48 -10.09 6.91
C LEU A 165 12.56 -11.23 7.37
N THR A 166 12.15 -11.20 8.63
CA THR A 166 11.42 -12.31 9.27
C THR A 166 9.90 -12.17 9.19
N SER A 167 9.42 -10.94 9.19
CA SER A 167 8.01 -10.58 9.09
C SER A 167 7.87 -9.20 8.46
N ILE A 168 6.73 -8.94 7.84
CA ILE A 168 6.36 -7.59 7.41
C ILE A 168 4.85 -7.36 7.54
N THR A 169 4.50 -6.19 8.05
CA THR A 169 3.15 -5.63 7.97
C THR A 169 3.15 -4.63 6.82
N ILE A 170 2.50 -5.01 5.71
CA ILE A 170 2.39 -4.16 4.53
C ILE A 170 1.38 -3.05 4.86
N PRO A 171 1.74 -1.76 4.71
CA PRO A 171 0.83 -0.65 4.98
C PRO A 171 -0.28 -0.60 3.91
N ALA A 172 -1.21 0.35 4.05
CA ALA A 172 -2.26 0.58 3.06
C ALA A 172 -1.66 0.94 1.69
N VAL A 173 -1.47 -0.07 0.82
CA VAL A 173 -0.95 0.06 -0.55
C VAL A 173 -1.99 -0.37 -1.57
N THR A 174 -1.96 0.18 -2.79
CA THR A 174 -2.81 -0.33 -3.88
C THR A 174 -2.18 -1.53 -4.60
N GLU A 175 -0.85 -1.60 -4.63
CA GLU A 175 -0.11 -2.59 -5.39
C GLU A 175 1.21 -2.97 -4.70
N ILE A 176 1.53 -4.26 -4.81
CA ILE A 176 2.85 -4.83 -4.52
C ILE A 176 3.46 -5.21 -5.87
N GLY A 177 4.60 -4.62 -6.22
CA GLY A 177 5.24 -4.74 -7.53
C GLY A 177 5.86 -6.11 -7.82
N GLU A 178 6.38 -6.26 -9.04
CA GLU A 178 7.07 -7.47 -9.49
C GLU A 178 8.29 -7.78 -8.61
N SER A 179 8.41 -9.03 -8.16
CA SER A 179 9.54 -9.49 -7.35
C SER A 179 9.81 -8.66 -6.08
N ALA A 180 8.83 -7.90 -5.58
CA ALA A 180 9.01 -6.96 -4.48
C ALA A 180 9.62 -7.59 -3.22
N PHE A 181 9.25 -8.83 -2.90
CA PHE A 181 9.76 -9.63 -1.77
C PHE A 181 10.39 -10.95 -2.26
N GLU A 182 10.80 -11.03 -3.52
CA GLU A 182 11.46 -12.23 -4.03
C GLU A 182 12.76 -12.50 -3.24
N MET A 183 13.02 -13.76 -2.91
CA MET A 183 14.21 -14.20 -2.15
C MET A 183 14.30 -13.62 -0.72
N CYS A 184 13.20 -13.14 -0.14
CA CYS A 184 13.07 -12.92 1.30
C CYS A 184 12.99 -14.26 2.05
N THR A 185 14.08 -15.03 2.06
CA THR A 185 14.10 -16.42 2.51
C THR A 185 13.81 -16.62 4.00
N GLY A 186 14.02 -15.59 4.81
CA GLY A 186 13.71 -15.56 6.23
C GLY A 186 12.24 -15.25 6.56
N LEU A 187 11.43 -14.90 5.55
CA LEU A 187 10.07 -14.39 5.77
C LEU A 187 9.13 -15.52 6.22
N THR A 188 8.65 -15.41 7.45
CA THR A 188 7.76 -16.40 8.09
C THR A 188 6.31 -15.95 8.14
N SER A 189 6.06 -14.64 8.03
CA SER A 189 4.71 -14.06 8.04
C SER A 189 4.65 -12.77 7.22
N VAL A 190 3.51 -12.57 6.58
CA VAL A 190 3.15 -11.33 5.88
C VAL A 190 1.76 -10.95 6.33
N THR A 191 1.59 -9.71 6.78
CA THR A 191 0.26 -9.13 7.04
C THR A 191 -0.04 -8.14 5.92
N PHE A 192 -1.09 -8.42 5.14
CA PHE A 192 -1.57 -7.50 4.10
C PHE A 192 -2.52 -6.44 4.71
N PRO A 193 -2.70 -5.29 4.03
CA PRO A 193 -3.62 -4.25 4.51
C PRO A 193 -5.06 -4.75 4.50
N SER A 194 -5.78 -4.47 5.60
CA SER A 194 -7.16 -4.88 5.84
C SER A 194 -8.21 -3.81 5.49
N ASP A 195 -7.76 -2.60 5.13
CA ASP A 195 -8.61 -1.48 4.73
C ASP A 195 -9.20 -1.61 3.31
N GLY A 196 -8.87 -2.70 2.62
CA GLY A 196 -9.30 -3.00 1.26
C GLY A 196 -8.55 -2.22 0.18
N SER A 197 -7.42 -1.58 0.51
CA SER A 197 -6.62 -0.80 -0.44
C SER A 197 -5.96 -1.66 -1.51
N LEU A 198 -5.45 -2.85 -1.13
CA LEU A 198 -4.62 -3.69 -1.98
C LEU A 198 -5.45 -4.35 -3.08
N LYS A 199 -5.10 -4.07 -4.33
CA LYS A 199 -5.77 -4.58 -5.53
C LYS A 199 -4.92 -5.57 -6.33
N THR A 200 -3.60 -5.39 -6.32
CA THR A 200 -2.69 -6.13 -7.19
C THR A 200 -1.49 -6.68 -6.41
N ILE A 201 -1.23 -7.97 -6.59
CA ILE A 201 0.02 -8.63 -6.20
C ILE A 201 0.78 -8.96 -7.49
N GLY A 202 1.98 -8.41 -7.64
CA GLY A 202 2.79 -8.51 -8.84
C GLY A 202 3.29 -9.93 -9.14
N LYS A 203 3.80 -10.11 -10.36
CA LYS A 203 4.49 -11.34 -10.78
C LYS A 203 5.67 -11.60 -9.85
N ASP A 204 5.86 -12.86 -9.48
CA ASP A 204 6.97 -13.30 -8.60
C ASP A 204 7.08 -12.53 -7.26
N ALA A 205 6.05 -11.78 -6.83
CA ALA A 205 6.15 -10.82 -5.72
C ALA A 205 6.66 -11.41 -4.40
N PHE A 206 6.30 -12.65 -4.06
CA PHE A 206 6.78 -13.38 -2.88
C PHE A 206 7.54 -14.66 -3.27
N ARG A 207 8.13 -14.68 -4.47
CA ARG A 207 8.89 -15.82 -4.97
C ARG A 207 10.00 -16.22 -4.00
N ASN A 208 10.12 -17.51 -3.72
CA ASN A 208 11.15 -18.09 -2.85
C ASN A 208 11.13 -17.59 -1.40
N CYS A 209 9.98 -17.14 -0.88
CA CYS A 209 9.77 -16.95 0.56
C CYS A 209 9.50 -18.30 1.25
N PHE A 210 10.53 -19.17 1.30
CA PHE A 210 10.39 -20.60 1.61
C PHE A 210 9.74 -20.95 2.96
N LEU A 211 9.77 -20.02 3.93
CA LEU A 211 9.33 -20.24 5.31
C LEU A 211 7.90 -19.77 5.60
N LEU A 212 7.20 -19.17 4.63
CA LEU A 212 5.78 -18.83 4.79
C LEU A 212 4.96 -20.11 4.94
N THR A 213 4.26 -20.24 6.06
CA THR A 213 3.42 -21.42 6.39
C THR A 213 1.95 -21.17 6.10
N THR A 214 1.49 -19.94 6.26
CA THR A 214 0.13 -19.54 5.96
C THR A 214 0.14 -18.23 5.19
N LEU A 215 -0.85 -18.03 4.33
CA LEU A 215 -1.01 -16.78 3.59
C LEU A 215 -2.49 -16.46 3.46
N VAL A 216 -2.85 -15.22 3.84
CA VAL A 216 -4.23 -14.72 3.75
C VAL A 216 -4.26 -13.55 2.78
N ILE A 217 -4.71 -13.79 1.55
CA ILE A 217 -4.87 -12.75 0.53
C ILE A 217 -6.19 -12.01 0.81
N PRO A 218 -6.18 -10.67 0.98
CA PRO A 218 -7.40 -9.90 1.26
C PRO A 218 -8.43 -9.96 0.13
N ASP A 219 -9.71 -9.87 0.48
CA ASP A 219 -10.84 -9.88 -0.47
C ASP A 219 -10.84 -8.72 -1.46
N SER A 220 -10.08 -7.67 -1.16
CA SER A 220 -9.93 -6.50 -2.04
C SER A 220 -9.03 -6.74 -3.23
N VAL A 221 -8.20 -7.79 -3.20
CA VAL A 221 -7.30 -8.16 -4.29
C VAL A 221 -8.15 -8.57 -5.49
N THR A 222 -7.72 -8.15 -6.68
CA THR A 222 -8.40 -8.46 -7.96
C THR A 222 -7.45 -9.05 -9.00
N SER A 223 -6.13 -8.97 -8.77
CA SER A 223 -5.11 -9.50 -9.67
C SER A 223 -3.91 -10.05 -8.90
N ILE A 224 -3.45 -11.24 -9.27
CA ILE A 224 -2.26 -11.92 -8.75
C ILE A 224 -1.40 -12.35 -9.95
N GLY A 225 -0.15 -11.91 -9.98
CA GLY A 225 0.77 -12.20 -11.07
C GLY A 225 1.21 -13.67 -11.11
N ALA A 226 1.69 -14.10 -12.29
CA ALA A 226 2.25 -15.43 -12.46
C ALA A 226 3.38 -15.68 -11.45
N GLY A 227 3.40 -16.87 -10.84
CA GLY A 227 4.48 -17.24 -9.91
C GLY A 227 4.61 -16.35 -8.67
N ALA A 228 3.63 -15.49 -8.35
CA ALA A 228 3.67 -14.61 -7.17
C ALA A 228 4.03 -15.37 -5.88
N PHE A 229 3.67 -16.64 -5.79
CA PHE A 229 3.91 -17.54 -4.68
C PHE A 229 4.75 -18.76 -5.07
N PHE A 230 5.57 -18.64 -6.13
CA PHE A 230 6.54 -19.65 -6.52
C PHE A 230 7.49 -19.95 -5.36
N GLY A 231 7.77 -21.21 -5.08
CA GLY A 231 8.78 -21.58 -4.08
C GLY A 231 8.34 -21.43 -2.63
N LEU A 232 7.04 -21.24 -2.32
CA LEU A 232 6.55 -21.25 -0.93
C LEU A 232 6.51 -22.70 -0.36
N GLY A 233 7.66 -23.34 -0.22
CA GLY A 233 7.78 -24.77 0.10
C GLY A 233 7.21 -25.20 1.46
N SER A 234 6.96 -24.26 2.38
CA SER A 234 6.38 -24.54 3.70
C SER A 234 4.90 -24.18 3.81
N LEU A 235 4.27 -23.67 2.74
CA LEU A 235 2.90 -23.17 2.78
C LEU A 235 1.91 -24.33 2.96
N THR A 236 1.19 -24.35 4.08
CA THR A 236 0.19 -25.37 4.40
C THR A 236 -1.24 -24.92 4.16
N SER A 237 -1.50 -23.62 4.29
CA SER A 237 -2.83 -23.03 4.12
C SER A 237 -2.77 -21.72 3.34
N LEU A 238 -3.66 -21.59 2.35
CA LEU A 238 -3.84 -20.39 1.55
C LEU A 238 -5.31 -19.96 1.57
N THR A 239 -5.56 -18.75 2.07
CA THR A 239 -6.86 -18.08 1.97
C THR A 239 -6.83 -17.08 0.82
N MET A 240 -7.81 -17.12 -0.08
CA MET A 240 -7.84 -16.27 -1.27
C MET A 240 -9.26 -15.97 -1.77
N PRO A 241 -9.51 -14.77 -2.32
CA PRO A 241 -10.85 -14.39 -2.79
C PRO A 241 -11.30 -15.07 -4.08
N PHE A 242 -10.36 -15.53 -4.92
CA PHE A 242 -10.64 -16.19 -6.20
C PHE A 242 -9.49 -17.12 -6.56
N VAL A 243 -9.72 -18.09 -7.45
CA VAL A 243 -8.68 -19.03 -7.90
C VAL A 243 -7.83 -18.43 -9.02
N GLY A 244 -6.52 -18.55 -8.93
CA GLY A 244 -5.58 -18.18 -10.00
C GLY A 244 -5.26 -16.69 -10.05
N ALA A 245 -5.33 -16.09 -11.24
CA ALA A 245 -4.70 -14.80 -11.52
C ALA A 245 -5.61 -13.58 -11.35
N LYS A 246 -6.93 -13.70 -11.53
CA LYS A 246 -7.81 -12.53 -11.63
C LYS A 246 -9.21 -12.80 -11.09
N ALA A 247 -9.73 -11.84 -10.33
CA ALA A 247 -11.12 -11.83 -9.85
C ALA A 247 -12.10 -11.59 -11.01
N ASN A 248 -13.34 -12.04 -10.84
CA ASN A 248 -14.45 -11.78 -11.77
C ASN A 248 -14.17 -12.22 -13.21
N VAL A 249 -13.29 -13.21 -13.40
CA VAL A 249 -13.14 -13.88 -14.69
C VAL A 249 -14.36 -14.77 -14.89
N ALA A 250 -14.97 -14.68 -16.08
CA ALA A 250 -16.05 -15.57 -16.47
C ALA A 250 -15.58 -17.02 -16.28
N SER A 251 -16.22 -17.70 -15.32
CA SER A 251 -15.66 -18.93 -14.75
C SER A 251 -15.75 -20.14 -15.70
N ASP A 252 -16.55 -20.01 -16.76
CA ASP A 252 -16.65 -20.93 -17.89
C ASP A 252 -15.47 -20.81 -18.88
N GLU A 253 -14.63 -19.78 -18.81
CA GLU A 253 -13.55 -19.54 -19.78
C GLU A 253 -12.25 -20.32 -19.52
N ALA A 254 -12.11 -20.97 -18.37
CA ALA A 254 -10.94 -21.76 -17.99
C ALA A 254 -9.60 -20.99 -18.08
N LYS A 255 -9.48 -19.75 -17.57
CA LYS A 255 -8.30 -18.88 -17.86
C LYS A 255 -7.09 -19.10 -16.95
N TYR A 256 -7.29 -19.31 -15.66
CA TYR A 256 -6.21 -19.28 -14.66
C TYR A 256 -6.43 -20.33 -13.57
N PRO A 257 -5.77 -21.50 -13.66
CA PRO A 257 -5.85 -22.51 -12.62
C PRO A 257 -4.91 -22.15 -11.47
N LEU A 258 -5.05 -22.81 -10.32
CA LEU A 258 -4.28 -22.53 -9.09
C LEU A 258 -2.76 -22.49 -9.35
N GLY A 259 -2.23 -23.38 -10.17
CA GLY A 259 -0.81 -23.48 -10.48
C GLY A 259 -0.21 -22.21 -11.10
N TYR A 260 -1.02 -21.36 -11.75
CA TYR A 260 -0.56 -20.10 -12.35
C TYR A 260 0.21 -19.23 -11.36
N ILE A 261 -0.29 -19.11 -10.12
CA ILE A 261 0.32 -18.29 -9.06
C ILE A 261 1.53 -18.98 -8.40
N PHE A 262 1.77 -20.26 -8.66
CA PHE A 262 2.91 -21.04 -8.16
C PHE A 262 4.01 -21.26 -9.20
N GLY A 263 3.73 -21.10 -10.49
CA GLY A 263 4.74 -21.10 -11.56
C GLY A 263 5.21 -22.47 -12.07
N ILE A 264 6.08 -22.45 -13.08
CA ILE A 264 6.38 -23.59 -13.98
C ILE A 264 7.74 -24.26 -13.75
N ASN A 265 8.52 -23.80 -12.77
CA ASN A 265 9.86 -24.35 -12.51
C ASN A 265 9.86 -25.27 -11.28
N LYS A 266 10.62 -26.36 -11.33
CA LYS A 266 10.74 -27.28 -10.18
C LYS A 266 11.50 -26.63 -9.02
N TYR A 267 11.04 -26.84 -7.80
CA TYR A 267 11.76 -26.51 -6.57
C TYR A 267 11.59 -27.60 -5.48
N THR A 268 12.42 -27.55 -4.44
CA THR A 268 12.38 -28.47 -3.30
C THR A 268 11.08 -28.33 -2.53
N GLY A 269 10.40 -29.43 -2.25
CA GLY A 269 9.10 -29.41 -1.57
C GLY A 269 7.92 -29.08 -2.48
N ALA A 270 8.10 -29.09 -3.81
CA ALA A 270 7.02 -28.97 -4.78
C ALA A 270 6.60 -30.32 -5.34
N THR A 271 5.32 -30.46 -5.68
CA THR A 271 4.80 -31.52 -6.54
C THR A 271 4.43 -30.94 -7.89
N LYS A 272 4.60 -31.76 -8.93
CA LYS A 272 4.26 -31.40 -10.30
C LYS A 272 2.76 -31.62 -10.51
N VAL A 273 2.08 -30.60 -11.01
CA VAL A 273 0.64 -30.63 -11.31
C VAL A 273 0.43 -30.24 -12.77
N MET A 274 -0.33 -31.05 -13.51
CA MET A 274 -0.74 -30.76 -14.88
C MET A 274 -2.08 -30.01 -14.84
N GLN A 275 -2.11 -28.76 -15.29
CA GLN A 275 -3.37 -28.00 -15.39
C GLN A 275 -3.56 -27.47 -16.80
N SER A 276 -4.82 -27.43 -17.22
CA SER A 276 -5.21 -26.91 -18.52
C SER A 276 -5.95 -25.60 -18.37
N TYR A 277 -5.72 -24.69 -19.31
CA TYR A 277 -6.43 -23.41 -19.36
C TYR A 277 -6.47 -22.88 -20.78
N ARG A 278 -7.37 -21.93 -21.02
CA ARG A 278 -7.58 -21.27 -22.30
C ARG A 278 -6.85 -19.93 -22.29
N ARG A 279 -5.95 -19.73 -23.24
CA ARG A 279 -5.25 -18.45 -23.42
C ARG A 279 -6.20 -17.35 -23.95
N GLU A 280 -5.73 -16.12 -23.99
CA GLU A 280 -6.49 -14.98 -24.53
C GLU A 280 -6.87 -15.15 -26.01
N ASP A 281 -6.02 -15.82 -26.79
CA ASP A 281 -6.27 -16.17 -28.20
C ASP A 281 -7.31 -17.31 -28.36
N GLY A 282 -7.85 -17.83 -27.27
CA GLY A 282 -8.84 -18.90 -27.26
C GLY A 282 -8.27 -20.31 -27.38
N ASN A 283 -6.95 -20.48 -27.51
CA ASN A 283 -6.31 -21.79 -27.59
C ASN A 283 -6.17 -22.44 -26.21
N TRP A 284 -6.37 -23.74 -26.15
CA TRP A 284 -6.08 -24.54 -24.96
C TRP A 284 -4.58 -24.77 -24.82
N ILE A 285 -4.09 -24.63 -23.60
CA ILE A 285 -2.74 -25.01 -23.20
C ILE A 285 -2.82 -25.90 -21.97
N SER A 286 -2.00 -26.95 -21.94
CA SER A 286 -1.70 -27.69 -20.73
C SER A 286 -0.31 -27.30 -20.27
N ALA A 287 -0.18 -26.88 -19.02
CA ALA A 287 1.08 -26.47 -18.43
C ALA A 287 1.43 -27.33 -17.22
N GLU A 288 2.73 -27.55 -17.05
CA GLU A 288 3.31 -28.12 -15.84
C GLU A 288 3.51 -27.00 -14.82
N TYR A 289 2.84 -27.12 -13.67
CA TYR A 289 3.02 -26.23 -12.54
C TYR A 289 3.66 -26.98 -11.36
N TYR A 290 4.33 -26.24 -10.49
CA TYR A 290 4.98 -26.78 -9.29
C TYR A 290 4.39 -26.14 -8.04
N ILE A 291 3.50 -26.87 -7.37
CA ILE A 291 2.74 -26.39 -6.21
C ILE A 291 3.34 -27.02 -4.95
N PRO A 292 3.39 -26.33 -3.79
CA PRO A 292 3.96 -26.90 -2.57
C PRO A 292 3.27 -28.20 -2.18
N THR A 293 4.03 -29.27 -1.89
CA THR A 293 3.48 -30.53 -1.37
C THR A 293 2.84 -30.36 -0.01
N SER A 294 3.24 -29.33 0.73
CA SER A 294 2.74 -28.96 2.05
C SER A 294 1.37 -28.30 2.01
N LEU A 295 0.95 -27.73 0.87
CA LEU A 295 -0.31 -27.00 0.74
C LEU A 295 -1.48 -27.96 0.76
N THR A 296 -2.06 -28.20 1.93
CA THR A 296 -3.18 -29.13 2.10
C THR A 296 -4.53 -28.42 2.22
N THR A 297 -4.52 -27.13 2.56
CA THR A 297 -5.74 -26.36 2.85
C THR A 297 -5.89 -25.16 1.92
N ILE A 298 -7.05 -25.04 1.29
CA ILE A 298 -7.50 -23.84 0.56
C ILE A 298 -8.75 -23.28 1.24
N ILE A 299 -8.81 -21.96 1.40
CA ILE A 299 -9.99 -21.25 1.91
C ILE A 299 -10.38 -20.18 0.89
N LEU A 300 -11.56 -20.32 0.29
CA LEU A 300 -12.12 -19.33 -0.63
C LEU A 300 -13.07 -18.40 0.14
N THR A 301 -12.99 -17.09 -0.11
CA THR A 301 -13.69 -16.08 0.72
C THR A 301 -14.65 -15.17 -0.05
N ASN A 302 -14.37 -14.85 -1.31
CA ASN A 302 -15.15 -13.86 -2.07
C ASN A 302 -15.34 -14.25 -3.54
N CYS A 303 -15.76 -15.50 -3.77
CA CYS A 303 -16.09 -16.01 -5.11
C CYS A 303 -17.51 -16.56 -5.16
N THR A 304 -18.19 -16.33 -6.28
CA THR A 304 -19.52 -16.91 -6.56
C THR A 304 -19.45 -18.18 -7.40
N THR A 305 -18.26 -18.52 -7.89
CA THR A 305 -18.04 -19.62 -8.82
C THR A 305 -16.65 -20.20 -8.66
N ILE A 306 -16.50 -21.50 -8.95
CA ILE A 306 -15.19 -22.18 -9.05
C ILE A 306 -14.99 -22.59 -10.51
N GLY A 307 -14.03 -21.94 -11.17
CA GLY A 307 -13.83 -22.06 -12.62
C GLY A 307 -13.32 -23.42 -13.10
N ASN A 308 -13.39 -23.63 -14.41
CA ASN A 308 -12.91 -24.87 -15.03
C ASN A 308 -11.43 -25.10 -14.70
N TYR A 309 -11.09 -26.35 -14.41
CA TYR A 309 -9.72 -26.79 -14.09
C TYR A 309 -9.03 -26.09 -12.90
N ALA A 310 -9.79 -25.37 -12.06
CA ALA A 310 -9.29 -24.54 -10.97
C ALA A 310 -8.21 -25.22 -10.11
N PHE A 311 -8.47 -26.45 -9.68
CA PHE A 311 -7.62 -27.26 -8.80
C PHE A 311 -7.24 -28.60 -9.44
N THR A 312 -7.41 -28.78 -10.76
CA THR A 312 -7.12 -30.07 -11.41
C THR A 312 -5.74 -30.60 -11.03
N GLY A 313 -5.64 -31.87 -10.65
CA GLY A 313 -4.39 -32.57 -10.32
C GLY A 313 -3.75 -32.13 -9.00
N CYS A 314 -4.40 -31.28 -8.21
CA CYS A 314 -3.94 -30.88 -6.89
C CYS A 314 -4.17 -32.03 -5.88
N THR A 315 -3.43 -33.12 -6.05
CA THR A 315 -3.50 -34.35 -5.23
C THR A 315 -3.04 -34.16 -3.78
N MET A 316 -2.37 -33.05 -3.48
CA MET A 316 -1.91 -32.70 -2.13
C MET A 316 -3.00 -32.07 -1.25
N LEU A 317 -4.07 -31.52 -1.85
CA LEU A 317 -5.13 -30.85 -1.12
C LEU A 317 -5.95 -31.89 -0.35
N THR A 318 -6.11 -31.67 0.95
CA THR A 318 -6.98 -32.49 1.81
C THR A 318 -8.28 -31.76 2.15
N THR A 319 -8.22 -30.43 2.23
CA THR A 319 -9.34 -29.61 2.70
C THR A 319 -9.54 -28.37 1.84
N VAL A 320 -10.79 -28.14 1.42
CA VAL A 320 -11.18 -26.92 0.71
C VAL A 320 -12.39 -26.31 1.41
N THR A 321 -12.29 -25.05 1.79
CA THR A 321 -13.43 -24.26 2.29
C THR A 321 -14.00 -23.42 1.16
N ILE A 322 -15.31 -23.52 0.95
CA ILE A 322 -16.07 -22.87 -0.13
C ILE A 322 -17.10 -21.92 0.51
N PRO A 323 -17.15 -20.64 0.12
CA PRO A 323 -18.07 -19.67 0.71
C PRO A 323 -19.51 -19.94 0.24
N ALA A 324 -20.48 -19.50 1.03
CA ALA A 324 -21.90 -19.79 0.80
C ALA A 324 -22.43 -19.16 -0.50
N GLU A 325 -21.72 -18.16 -1.01
CA GLU A 325 -22.00 -17.40 -2.23
C GLU A 325 -21.68 -18.18 -3.50
N VAL A 326 -20.97 -19.32 -3.42
CA VAL A 326 -20.71 -20.15 -4.60
C VAL A 326 -21.98 -20.83 -5.07
N THR A 327 -22.39 -20.53 -6.30
CA THR A 327 -23.58 -21.13 -6.93
C THR A 327 -23.22 -22.07 -8.09
N VAL A 328 -21.98 -22.02 -8.61
CA VAL A 328 -21.54 -22.86 -9.72
C VAL A 328 -20.12 -23.40 -9.51
N ILE A 329 -19.94 -24.70 -9.78
CA ILE A 329 -18.63 -25.36 -9.88
C ILE A 329 -18.49 -25.94 -11.28
N TYR A 330 -17.53 -25.43 -12.05
CA TYR A 330 -17.36 -25.75 -13.46
C TYR A 330 -16.58 -27.06 -13.70
N ASP A 331 -16.52 -27.47 -14.98
CA ASP A 331 -15.94 -28.75 -15.39
C ASP A 331 -14.49 -28.91 -14.91
N ARG A 332 -14.22 -30.10 -14.37
CA ARG A 332 -12.92 -30.50 -13.83
C ARG A 332 -12.31 -29.60 -12.76
N ALA A 333 -13.10 -28.76 -12.09
CA ALA A 333 -12.62 -27.86 -11.04
C ALA A 333 -11.74 -28.56 -9.99
N PHE A 334 -12.11 -29.76 -9.55
CA PHE A 334 -11.41 -30.63 -8.58
C PHE A 334 -11.03 -31.99 -9.18
N TYR A 335 -10.91 -32.08 -10.50
CA TYR A 335 -10.53 -33.33 -11.17
C TYR A 335 -9.16 -33.82 -10.69
N ASP A 336 -9.03 -35.09 -10.33
CA ASP A 336 -7.79 -35.69 -9.81
C ASP A 336 -7.24 -34.99 -8.55
N CYS A 337 -8.12 -34.41 -7.72
CA CYS A 337 -7.82 -34.03 -6.35
C CYS A 337 -7.94 -35.25 -5.42
N SER A 338 -7.13 -36.29 -5.67
CA SER A 338 -7.25 -37.59 -4.97
C SER A 338 -6.95 -37.57 -3.48
N GLY A 339 -6.26 -36.53 -2.98
CA GLY A 339 -6.01 -36.32 -1.55
C GLY A 339 -7.16 -35.67 -0.78
N LEU A 340 -8.20 -35.20 -1.46
CA LEU A 340 -9.30 -34.46 -0.83
C LEU A 340 -10.10 -35.37 0.09
N THR A 341 -10.23 -34.99 1.36
CA THR A 341 -11.00 -35.71 2.38
C THR A 341 -12.21 -34.91 2.86
N ASP A 342 -12.12 -33.57 2.81
CA ASP A 342 -13.15 -32.70 3.37
C ASP A 342 -13.38 -31.48 2.49
N ILE A 343 -14.65 -31.19 2.20
CA ILE A 343 -15.10 -29.91 1.68
C ILE A 343 -15.94 -29.23 2.77
N TYR A 344 -15.55 -28.04 3.17
CA TYR A 344 -16.34 -27.21 4.10
C TYR A 344 -17.08 -26.16 3.29
N PHE A 345 -18.36 -26.38 3.05
CA PHE A 345 -19.23 -25.39 2.43
C PHE A 345 -19.87 -24.52 3.51
N LEU A 346 -19.65 -23.21 3.46
CA LEU A 346 -20.11 -22.30 4.52
C LEU A 346 -21.64 -22.04 4.48
N GLY A 347 -22.32 -22.48 3.42
CA GLY A 347 -23.78 -22.49 3.34
C GLY A 347 -24.40 -23.77 3.91
N THR A 348 -25.74 -23.81 3.88
CA THR A 348 -26.55 -24.97 4.30
C THR A 348 -26.42 -26.15 3.33
N ARG A 349 -26.81 -27.35 3.78
CA ARG A 349 -26.89 -28.55 2.93
C ARG A 349 -27.77 -28.33 1.70
N ALA A 350 -28.91 -27.67 1.88
CA ALA A 350 -29.82 -27.34 0.78
C ALA A 350 -29.14 -26.44 -0.27
N GLN A 351 -28.42 -25.40 0.19
CA GLN A 351 -27.65 -24.55 -0.72
C GLN A 351 -26.56 -25.34 -1.46
N TRP A 352 -25.87 -26.28 -0.80
CA TRP A 352 -24.87 -27.13 -1.46
C TRP A 352 -25.49 -28.02 -2.54
N GLU A 353 -26.66 -28.60 -2.28
CA GLU A 353 -27.40 -29.41 -3.25
C GLU A 353 -27.83 -28.59 -4.47
N ASP A 354 -28.18 -27.31 -4.26
CA ASP A 354 -28.54 -26.35 -5.31
C ASP A 354 -27.34 -25.83 -6.13
N VAL A 355 -26.10 -25.98 -5.65
CA VAL A 355 -24.91 -25.59 -6.42
C VAL A 355 -24.86 -26.38 -7.72
N GLU A 356 -24.84 -25.68 -8.86
CA GLU A 356 -24.72 -26.28 -10.18
C GLU A 356 -23.30 -26.83 -10.37
N LYS A 357 -23.18 -28.15 -10.60
CA LYS A 357 -21.89 -28.84 -10.77
C LYS A 357 -21.80 -29.40 -12.19
N TYR A 358 -20.81 -28.93 -12.95
CA TYR A 358 -20.70 -29.24 -14.38
C TYR A 358 -19.71 -30.36 -14.66
N GLY A 359 -20.07 -31.26 -15.59
CA GLY A 359 -19.17 -32.25 -16.15
C GLY A 359 -18.51 -33.14 -15.11
N SER A 360 -17.20 -33.33 -15.23
CA SER A 360 -16.37 -34.13 -14.34
C SER A 360 -15.76 -33.26 -13.23
N TRP A 361 -16.56 -32.38 -12.62
CA TRP A 361 -16.10 -31.37 -11.65
C TRP A 361 -15.19 -31.95 -10.55
N ASP A 362 -15.46 -33.16 -10.06
CA ASP A 362 -14.70 -33.86 -9.01
C ASP A 362 -14.25 -35.28 -9.41
N GLN A 363 -14.18 -35.61 -10.70
CA GLN A 363 -13.81 -36.97 -11.11
C GLN A 363 -12.38 -37.32 -10.65
N TYR A 364 -12.17 -38.55 -10.18
CA TYR A 364 -10.90 -39.05 -9.63
C TYR A 364 -10.46 -38.39 -8.32
N THR A 365 -11.38 -37.74 -7.59
CA THR A 365 -11.16 -37.47 -6.17
C THR A 365 -11.19 -38.77 -5.36
N GLY A 366 -10.61 -38.72 -4.16
CA GLY A 366 -10.82 -39.72 -3.14
C GLY A 366 -12.26 -39.69 -2.59
N SER A 367 -12.55 -40.53 -1.60
CA SER A 367 -13.77 -40.38 -0.80
C SER A 367 -13.62 -39.16 0.09
N TYR A 368 -14.55 -38.21 0.00
CA TYR A 368 -14.56 -37.01 0.82
C TYR A 368 -15.93 -36.79 1.48
N THR A 369 -15.94 -36.01 2.57
CA THR A 369 -17.16 -35.55 3.25
C THR A 369 -17.40 -34.08 2.93
N VAL A 370 -18.64 -33.71 2.62
CA VAL A 370 -19.03 -32.31 2.53
C VAL A 370 -19.68 -31.91 3.84
N HIS A 371 -19.06 -30.98 4.55
CA HIS A 371 -19.56 -30.35 5.77
C HIS A 371 -20.27 -29.04 5.41
N CYS A 372 -21.51 -28.89 5.85
CA CYS A 372 -22.33 -27.69 5.67
C CYS A 372 -22.56 -27.00 7.02
N SER A 373 -22.94 -25.73 7.01
CA SER A 373 -23.10 -24.94 8.24
C SER A 373 -24.24 -25.38 9.15
N ASP A 374 -25.14 -26.24 8.66
CA ASP A 374 -26.27 -26.83 9.37
C ASP A 374 -26.10 -28.33 9.68
N ASP A 375 -24.94 -28.92 9.40
CA ASP A 375 -24.62 -30.27 9.86
C ASP A 375 -24.45 -30.25 11.40
N GLN A 376 -25.18 -31.13 12.10
CA GLN A 376 -25.13 -31.26 13.57
C GLN A 376 -23.98 -32.12 14.07
#